data_AF-A0A1A0MYF7-F1
#
_entry.id   AF-A0A1A0MYF7-F1
#
_cell.length_a   1.000
_cell.length_b   1.000
_cell.length_c   1.000
_cell.angle_alpha   90.00
_cell.angle_beta   90.00
_cell.angle_gamma   90.00
#
_symmetry.space_group_name_H-M   'P 1'
#
loop_
_entity.id
_entity.type
_entity.pdbx_description
1 polymer ?
#
loop_
_entity_poly.entity_id
_entity_poly.type
_entity_poly.pdbx_seq_one_letter_code
_entity_poly.pdbx_strand_id
1 'polypeptide(L)'
;MTHLDKQEFYAWAYHDLLANTTRGVLAEYIVARALGIDTKKITRVEWDKHDLEVDGIGVEVKSAAYVQSWHQDQDLSSMISFNIGPAKWWDARTNTYAANAERSADVYVFCLLNGTKRDDINPLDVTQWAFHVLATSILNQKAVTQKTIRLGPLIALGAQQCAWDTLGDVIREKALANREHSLPERRPARPGFDTYTATTTAAGTAAICDAEPADGTVTPGHSNPRKSSANDGAAGP
;
A
#
# COMPACT_ATOMS: atom_id res chain seq x y z
N MET A 1 18.27 36.05 14.28
CA MET A 1 17.18 35.03 14.27
C MET A 1 17.81 33.68 14.54
N THR A 2 17.35 32.96 15.56
CA THR A 2 17.91 31.65 15.97
C THR A 2 16.96 30.48 15.66
N HIS A 3 15.80 30.76 15.08
CA HIS A 3 14.79 29.77 14.72
C HIS A 3 14.36 29.97 13.27
N LEU A 4 14.14 28.87 12.56
CA LEU A 4 13.62 28.82 11.19
C LEU A 4 12.09 28.68 11.22
N ASP A 5 11.42 29.21 10.21
CA ASP A 5 9.97 29.05 10.03
C ASP A 5 9.66 27.70 9.38
N LYS A 6 8.84 26.89 10.03
CA LYS A 6 8.47 25.54 9.58
C LYS A 6 7.58 25.56 8.34
N GLN A 7 6.69 26.55 8.22
CA GLN A 7 5.82 26.73 7.07
C GLN A 7 6.62 27.21 5.86
N GLU A 8 7.58 28.11 6.07
CA GLU A 8 8.53 28.51 5.02
C GLU A 8 9.35 27.32 4.53
N PHE A 9 9.87 26.50 5.44
CA PHE A 9 10.58 25.28 5.09
C PHE A 9 9.71 24.31 4.28
N TYR A 10 8.45 24.11 4.66
CA TYR A 10 7.53 23.27 3.91
C TYR A 10 7.23 23.81 2.52
N ALA A 11 7.02 25.12 2.40
CA ALA A 11 6.82 25.75 1.11
C ALA A 11 8.04 25.56 0.21
N TRP A 12 9.26 25.75 0.72
CA TRP A 12 10.50 25.54 -0.04
C TRP A 12 10.71 24.07 -0.43
N ALA A 13 10.55 23.14 0.51
CA ALA A 13 10.85 21.71 0.30
C ALA A 13 9.83 21.00 -0.61
N TYR A 14 8.56 21.43 -0.60
CA TYR A 14 7.46 20.76 -1.31
C TYR A 14 6.83 21.62 -2.41
N HIS A 15 7.48 22.71 -2.85
CA HIS A 15 6.92 23.60 -3.89
C HIS A 15 6.65 22.88 -5.22
N ASP A 16 7.54 22.00 -5.65
CA ASP A 16 7.40 21.24 -6.89
C ASP A 16 6.61 19.96 -6.62
N LEU A 17 5.30 19.99 -6.86
CA LEU A 17 4.40 18.85 -6.70
C LEU A 17 4.46 17.86 -7.88
N LEU A 18 5.22 18.16 -8.95
CA LEU A 18 5.43 17.26 -10.08
C LEU A 18 6.62 16.33 -9.86
N ALA A 19 7.58 16.69 -9.01
CA ALA A 19 8.71 15.82 -8.69
C ALA A 19 8.23 14.48 -8.13
N ASN A 20 8.91 13.38 -8.49
CA ASN A 20 8.46 12.03 -8.16
C ASN A 20 8.26 11.80 -6.66
N THR A 21 9.11 12.38 -5.82
CA THR A 21 9.07 12.24 -4.36
C THR A 21 7.86 12.96 -3.77
N THR A 22 7.66 14.23 -4.10
CA THR A 22 6.55 15.07 -3.60
C THR A 22 5.22 14.66 -4.20
N ARG A 23 5.17 14.28 -5.47
CA ARG A 23 3.97 13.75 -6.14
C ARG A 23 3.50 12.45 -5.50
N GLY A 24 4.42 11.58 -5.07
CA GLY A 24 4.10 10.39 -4.28
C GLY A 24 3.36 10.75 -2.98
N VAL A 25 3.93 11.66 -2.21
CA VAL A 25 3.32 12.14 -0.95
C VAL A 25 1.97 12.82 -1.20
N LEU A 26 1.84 13.59 -2.29
CA LEU A 26 0.58 14.22 -2.67
C LEU A 26 -0.49 13.18 -3.06
N ALA A 27 -0.10 12.13 -3.80
CA ALA A 27 -1.02 11.05 -4.14
C ALA A 27 -1.51 10.32 -2.88
N GLU A 28 -0.63 10.02 -1.91
CA GLU A 28 -1.02 9.47 -0.60
C GLU A 28 -2.04 10.39 0.10
N TYR A 29 -1.78 11.70 0.12
CA TYR A 29 -2.69 12.69 0.71
C TYR A 29 -4.06 12.73 0.02
N ILE A 30 -4.09 12.69 -1.31
CA ILE A 30 -5.33 12.68 -2.10
C ILE A 30 -6.17 11.43 -1.78
N VAL A 31 -5.53 10.26 -1.69
CA VAL A 31 -6.20 8.99 -1.33
C VAL A 31 -6.69 9.01 0.12
N ALA A 32 -5.89 9.51 1.06
CA ALA A 32 -6.28 9.65 2.47
C ALA A 32 -7.54 10.52 2.63
N ARG A 33 -7.61 11.61 1.86
CA ARG A 33 -8.79 12.50 1.83
C ARG A 33 -10.01 11.81 1.23
N ALA A 34 -9.86 11.00 0.18
CA ALA A 34 -10.95 10.21 -0.39
C ALA A 34 -11.47 9.13 0.58
N LEU A 35 -10.60 8.60 1.44
CA LEU A 35 -10.97 7.61 2.47
C LEU A 35 -11.60 8.22 3.72
N GLY A 36 -11.56 9.55 3.86
CA GLY A 36 -12.09 10.26 5.03
C GLY A 36 -11.15 10.26 6.24
N ILE A 37 -9.85 10.00 6.04
CA ILE A 37 -8.84 10.04 7.11
C ILE A 37 -8.69 11.49 7.61
N ASP A 38 -8.72 11.71 8.92
CA ASP A 38 -8.51 13.02 9.53
C ASP A 38 -7.02 13.40 9.49
N THR A 39 -6.58 13.91 8.34
CA THR A 39 -5.17 14.29 8.08
C THR A 39 -4.68 15.47 8.94
N LYS A 40 -5.54 16.09 9.76
CA LYS A 40 -5.12 17.09 10.76
C LYS A 40 -4.66 16.44 12.06
N LYS A 41 -5.10 15.22 12.34
CA LYS A 41 -4.77 14.45 13.55
C LYS A 41 -3.80 13.31 13.26
N ILE A 42 -3.97 12.66 12.12
CA ILE A 42 -3.16 11.52 11.71
C ILE A 42 -2.08 12.03 10.77
N THR A 43 -0.83 12.00 11.24
CA THR A 43 0.33 12.32 10.42
C THR A 43 0.80 11.09 9.66
N ARG A 44 1.26 11.30 8.42
CA ARG A 44 1.92 10.28 7.62
C ARG A 44 3.09 9.66 8.39
N VAL A 45 3.13 8.33 8.44
CA VAL A 45 4.24 7.57 9.01
C VAL A 45 5.06 7.04 7.85
N GLU A 46 6.28 7.54 7.70
CA GLU A 46 7.21 6.99 6.72
C GLU A 46 7.63 5.58 7.13
N TRP A 47 7.66 4.65 6.17
CA TRP A 47 8.18 3.27 6.33
C TRP A 47 7.28 2.25 7.02
N ASP A 48 5.99 2.56 7.20
CA ASP A 48 5.04 1.58 7.70
C ASP A 48 4.80 0.44 6.69
N LYS A 49 4.07 -0.59 7.12
CA LYS A 49 3.74 -1.80 6.36
C LYS A 49 3.00 -1.51 5.04
N HIS A 50 2.22 -0.43 5.01
CA HIS A 50 1.47 0.10 3.87
C HIS A 50 1.35 1.61 4.02
N ASP A 51 1.13 2.33 2.93
CA ASP A 51 1.16 3.80 2.92
C ASP A 51 0.02 4.43 3.75
N LEU A 52 -1.17 3.80 3.77
CA LEU A 52 -2.34 4.25 4.54
C LEU A 52 -3.07 3.07 5.20
N GLU A 53 -3.67 3.32 6.36
CA GLU A 53 -4.58 2.39 7.02
C GLU A 53 -5.90 3.07 7.37
N VAL A 54 -7.02 2.41 7.06
CA VAL A 54 -8.37 2.86 7.44
C VAL A 54 -9.26 1.64 7.65
N ASP A 55 -10.03 1.60 8.75
CA ASP A 55 -10.94 0.48 9.05
C ASP A 55 -10.25 -0.92 8.99
N GLY A 56 -8.97 -0.98 9.37
CA GLY A 56 -8.12 -2.18 9.29
C GLY A 56 -7.78 -2.63 7.86
N ILE A 57 -8.02 -1.79 6.85
CA ILE A 57 -7.62 -1.99 5.46
C ILE A 57 -6.26 -1.33 5.24
N GLY A 58 -5.26 -2.13 4.88
CA GLY A 58 -3.97 -1.61 4.43
C GLY A 58 -4.01 -1.21 2.96
N VAL A 59 -3.60 0.02 2.64
CA VAL A 59 -3.63 0.58 1.29
C VAL A 59 -2.21 0.97 0.85
N GLU A 60 -1.76 0.43 -0.27
CA GLU A 60 -0.52 0.86 -0.93
C GLU A 60 -0.85 1.86 -2.05
N VAL A 61 -0.18 3.00 -2.06
CA VAL A 61 -0.36 4.05 -3.07
C VAL A 61 0.86 4.08 -4.00
N LYS A 62 0.61 4.15 -5.30
CA LYS A 62 1.65 4.31 -6.33
C LYS A 62 1.30 5.49 -7.21
N SER A 63 2.25 6.38 -7.48
CA SER A 63 2.03 7.54 -8.35
C SER A 63 2.86 7.48 -9.63
N ALA A 64 2.27 7.94 -10.73
CA ALA A 64 2.94 8.17 -12.00
C ALA A 64 2.35 9.41 -12.68
N ALA A 65 3.08 9.99 -13.61
CA ALA A 65 2.66 11.14 -14.41
C ALA A 65 3.24 11.04 -15.81
N TYR A 66 2.51 11.53 -16.80
CA TYR A 66 3.02 11.59 -18.18
C TYR A 66 4.13 12.64 -18.32
N VAL A 67 3.97 13.79 -17.67
CA VAL A 67 4.97 14.88 -17.63
C VAL A 67 5.79 14.79 -16.34
N GLN A 68 7.12 14.89 -16.46
CA GLN A 68 8.05 14.93 -15.33
C GLN A 68 8.50 16.37 -15.01
N SER A 69 9.05 16.59 -13.82
CA SER A 69 9.46 17.93 -13.38
C SER A 69 10.76 18.43 -14.04
N TRP A 70 11.68 17.55 -14.44
CA TRP A 70 12.87 17.91 -15.23
C TRP A 70 12.52 18.20 -16.69
N HIS A 71 13.41 18.90 -17.40
CA HIS A 71 13.24 19.21 -18.82
C HIS A 71 13.18 17.90 -19.62
N GLN A 72 11.97 17.51 -20.03
CA GLN A 72 11.74 16.56 -21.10
C GLN A 72 11.56 17.40 -22.37
N ASP A 73 12.14 16.99 -23.49
CA ASP A 73 11.69 17.52 -24.77
C ASP A 73 10.16 17.38 -24.80
N GLN A 74 9.47 18.47 -25.11
CA GLN A 74 8.03 18.66 -24.87
C GLN A 74 7.13 17.57 -25.49
N ASP A 75 7.70 16.72 -26.35
CA ASP A 75 7.03 15.65 -27.08
C ASP A 75 7.20 14.25 -26.46
N LEU A 76 7.99 14.08 -25.38
CA LEU A 76 8.27 12.78 -24.77
C LEU A 76 7.48 12.57 -23.48
N SER A 77 6.21 12.20 -23.64
CA SER A 77 5.40 11.65 -22.55
C SER A 77 6.07 10.40 -21.97
N SER A 78 6.23 10.37 -20.64
CA SER A 78 6.82 9.25 -19.94
C SER A 78 5.96 8.00 -20.09
N MET A 79 6.61 6.85 -20.29
CA MET A 79 5.91 5.57 -20.29
C MET A 79 5.43 5.26 -18.87
N ILE A 80 4.12 5.18 -18.66
CA ILE A 80 3.54 4.95 -17.34
C ILE A 80 3.86 3.54 -16.84
N SER A 81 4.54 3.48 -15.71
CA SER A 81 4.93 2.26 -15.02
C SER A 81 4.90 2.49 -13.50
N PHE A 82 4.48 1.47 -12.76
CA PHE A 82 4.39 1.50 -11.31
C PHE A 82 5.23 0.38 -10.71
N ASN A 83 5.85 0.63 -9.55
CA ASN A 83 6.50 -0.42 -8.77
C ASN A 83 5.44 -1.24 -8.01
N ILE A 84 5.47 -2.56 -8.19
CA ILE A 84 4.58 -3.55 -7.56
C ILE A 84 5.35 -4.71 -6.95
N GLY A 85 6.68 -4.58 -6.81
CA GLY A 85 7.50 -5.66 -6.28
C GLY A 85 7.14 -5.99 -4.83
N PRO A 86 7.11 -7.28 -4.45
CA PRO A 86 7.09 -7.66 -3.04
C PRO A 86 8.28 -7.01 -2.32
N ALA A 87 8.07 -6.51 -1.11
CA ALA A 87 9.14 -5.92 -0.32
C ALA A 87 9.21 -6.55 1.07
N LYS A 88 10.36 -6.38 1.72
CA LYS A 88 10.47 -6.65 3.15
C LYS A 88 9.97 -5.42 3.91
N TRP A 89 9.09 -5.67 4.86
CA TRP A 89 8.45 -4.63 5.66
C TRP A 89 9.04 -4.63 7.06
N TRP A 90 9.12 -3.45 7.67
CA TRP A 90 9.47 -3.31 9.07
C TRP A 90 8.17 -3.16 9.86
N ASP A 91 7.97 -3.97 10.89
CA ASP A 91 6.85 -3.86 11.80
C ASP A 91 7.27 -2.92 12.95
N ALA A 92 6.62 -1.75 13.03
CA ALA A 92 6.93 -0.73 14.04
C ALA A 92 6.59 -1.17 15.47
N ARG A 93 5.59 -2.04 15.62
CA ARG A 93 5.15 -2.57 16.91
C ARG A 93 6.13 -3.62 17.44
N THR A 94 6.72 -4.42 16.57
CA THR A 94 7.69 -5.46 16.98
C THR A 94 9.15 -5.07 16.75
N ASN A 95 9.41 -3.95 16.07
CA ASN A 95 10.74 -3.46 15.68
C ASN A 95 11.55 -4.52 14.90
N THR A 96 10.91 -5.28 14.00
CA THR A 96 11.54 -6.36 13.23
C THR A 96 11.16 -6.33 11.76
N TYR A 97 12.01 -6.87 10.89
CA TYR A 97 11.69 -7.08 9.48
C TYR A 97 10.98 -8.41 9.23
N ALA A 98 10.04 -8.43 8.28
CA ALA A 98 9.44 -9.67 7.79
C ALA A 98 10.49 -10.62 7.19
N ALA A 99 10.36 -11.92 7.47
CA ALA A 99 11.29 -12.94 6.98
C ALA A 99 11.28 -13.04 5.44
N ASN A 100 10.09 -12.93 4.84
CA ASN A 100 9.86 -13.01 3.40
C ASN A 100 9.43 -11.67 2.82
N ALA A 101 9.74 -11.45 1.54
CA ALA A 101 9.22 -10.31 0.80
C ALA A 101 7.81 -10.64 0.32
N GLU A 102 6.82 -9.86 0.73
CA GLU A 102 5.41 -10.07 0.40
C GLU A 102 4.81 -8.77 -0.09
N ARG A 103 3.53 -8.76 -0.50
CA ARG A 103 2.74 -7.54 -0.70
C ARG A 103 1.82 -7.39 0.50
N SER A 104 2.10 -6.42 1.36
CA SER A 104 1.50 -6.32 2.69
C SER A 104 0.14 -5.63 2.75
N ALA A 105 -0.14 -4.76 1.78
CA ALA A 105 -1.41 -4.07 1.68
C ALA A 105 -2.53 -5.02 1.21
N ASP A 106 -3.77 -4.73 1.57
CA ASP A 106 -4.96 -5.41 1.05
C ASP A 106 -5.26 -5.00 -0.39
N VAL A 107 -4.97 -3.75 -0.72
CA VAL A 107 -5.35 -3.10 -1.97
C VAL A 107 -4.28 -2.11 -2.42
N TYR A 108 -4.07 -2.04 -3.74
CA TYR A 108 -3.19 -1.08 -4.39
C TYR A 108 -4.02 -0.01 -5.10
N VAL A 109 -3.62 1.25 -4.94
CA VAL A 109 -4.17 2.42 -5.62
C VAL A 109 -3.10 3.06 -6.49
N PHE A 110 -3.27 2.91 -7.80
CA PHE A 110 -2.38 3.47 -8.81
C PHE A 110 -2.94 4.83 -9.27
N CYS A 111 -2.29 5.90 -8.84
CA CYS A 111 -2.64 7.28 -9.10
C CYS A 111 -1.86 7.79 -10.33
N LEU A 112 -2.57 8.11 -11.41
CA LEU A 112 -2.01 8.67 -12.63
C LEU A 112 -2.40 10.14 -12.73
N LEU A 113 -1.42 11.04 -12.66
CA LEU A 113 -1.61 12.43 -13.06
C LEU A 113 -1.63 12.50 -14.59
N ASN A 114 -2.81 12.74 -15.15
CA ASN A 114 -3.14 12.44 -16.54
C ASN A 114 -2.83 13.57 -17.53
N GLY A 115 -2.36 14.73 -17.05
CA GLY A 115 -2.04 15.85 -17.91
C GLY A 115 -0.80 15.60 -18.78
N THR A 116 -0.89 16.00 -20.05
CA THR A 116 0.15 15.78 -21.07
C THR A 116 0.87 17.07 -21.47
N LYS A 117 0.34 18.23 -21.10
CA LYS A 117 0.93 19.56 -21.34
C LYS A 117 1.31 20.19 -20.02
N ARG A 118 2.59 20.50 -19.84
CA ARG A 118 3.14 20.98 -18.56
C ARG A 118 2.38 22.18 -17.98
N ASP A 119 2.06 23.16 -18.82
CA ASP A 119 1.46 24.42 -18.38
C ASP A 119 0.00 24.26 -17.92
N ASP A 120 -0.67 23.18 -18.31
CA ASP A 120 -2.06 22.88 -17.95
C ASP A 120 -2.15 21.99 -16.68
N ILE A 121 -1.01 21.49 -16.18
CA ILE A 121 -1.01 20.55 -15.06
C ILE A 121 -1.08 21.28 -13.72
N ASN A 122 -2.14 20.99 -12.99
CA ASN A 122 -2.29 21.37 -11.60
C ASN A 122 -2.43 20.10 -10.74
N PRO A 123 -1.36 19.63 -10.06
CA PRO A 123 -1.42 18.41 -9.25
C PRO A 123 -2.44 18.48 -8.09
N LEU A 124 -2.87 19.67 -7.68
CA LEU A 124 -3.89 19.86 -6.64
C LEU A 124 -5.33 19.75 -7.17
N ASP A 125 -5.52 19.76 -8.49
CA ASP A 125 -6.82 19.53 -9.11
C ASP A 125 -7.04 18.02 -9.26
N VAL A 126 -7.86 17.46 -8.36
CA VAL A 126 -8.16 16.02 -8.33
C VAL A 126 -8.84 15.51 -9.60
N THR A 127 -9.41 16.39 -10.44
CA THR A 127 -10.00 15.99 -11.73
C THR A 127 -8.96 15.65 -12.79
N GLN A 128 -7.71 16.09 -12.59
CA GLN A 128 -6.57 15.72 -13.45
C GLN A 128 -5.96 14.36 -13.09
N TRP A 129 -6.46 13.69 -12.05
CA TRP A 129 -6.00 12.39 -11.62
C TRP A 129 -6.96 11.28 -12.07
N ALA A 130 -6.39 10.19 -12.58
CA ALA A 130 -7.08 8.93 -12.78
C ALA A 130 -6.58 7.91 -11.75
N PHE A 131 -7.50 7.18 -11.13
CA PHE A 131 -7.17 6.17 -10.13
C PHE A 131 -7.52 4.79 -10.65
N HIS A 132 -6.58 3.85 -10.55
CA HIS A 132 -6.81 2.44 -10.84
C HIS A 132 -6.62 1.64 -9.56
N VAL A 133 -7.65 0.90 -9.15
CA VAL A 133 -7.66 0.17 -7.88
C VAL A 133 -7.66 -1.33 -8.15
N LEU A 134 -6.77 -2.07 -7.47
CA LEU A 134 -6.63 -3.51 -7.64
C LEU A 134 -6.39 -4.21 -6.31
N ALA A 135 -7.08 -5.33 -6.08
CA ALA A 135 -6.86 -6.21 -4.95
C ALA A 135 -5.46 -6.86 -5.01
N THR A 136 -4.77 -6.93 -3.88
CA THR A 136 -3.41 -7.50 -3.79
C THR A 136 -3.38 -8.97 -4.22
N SER A 137 -4.43 -9.73 -3.93
CA SER A 137 -4.59 -11.13 -4.34
C SER A 137 -4.42 -11.33 -5.85
N ILE A 138 -4.91 -10.41 -6.67
CA ILE A 138 -4.76 -10.46 -8.13
C ILE A 138 -3.30 -10.28 -8.55
N LEU A 139 -2.57 -9.35 -7.92
CA LEU A 139 -1.13 -9.19 -8.17
C LEU A 139 -0.34 -10.43 -7.72
N ASN A 140 -0.71 -11.02 -6.59
CA ASN A 140 -0.06 -12.24 -6.09
C ASN A 140 -0.29 -13.44 -7.01
N GLN A 141 -1.46 -13.54 -7.63
CA GLN A 141 -1.78 -14.63 -8.57
C GLN A 141 -1.17 -14.41 -9.96
N LYS A 142 -1.28 -13.20 -10.51
CA LYS A 142 -1.01 -12.91 -11.93
C LYS A 142 0.33 -12.22 -12.18
N ALA A 143 0.96 -11.67 -11.13
CA ALA A 143 2.20 -10.90 -11.22
C ALA A 143 3.19 -11.31 -10.10
N VAL A 144 3.30 -12.61 -9.83
CA VAL A 144 3.97 -13.22 -8.67
C VAL A 144 5.32 -12.58 -8.33
N THR A 145 6.27 -12.59 -9.27
CA THR A 145 7.64 -12.08 -9.09
C THR A 145 7.88 -10.72 -9.75
N GLN A 146 6.85 -10.18 -10.39
CA GLN A 146 6.98 -8.98 -11.20
C GLN A 146 7.16 -7.75 -10.31
N LYS A 147 8.20 -6.96 -10.60
CA LYS A 147 8.57 -5.77 -9.83
C LYS A 147 7.89 -4.48 -10.30
N THR A 148 7.48 -4.44 -11.56
CA THR A 148 6.88 -3.24 -12.16
C THR A 148 5.72 -3.61 -13.07
N ILE A 149 4.75 -2.71 -13.25
CA ILE A 149 3.61 -2.92 -14.15
C ILE A 149 3.31 -1.64 -14.92
N ARG A 150 3.11 -1.77 -16.24
CA ARG A 150 2.67 -0.67 -17.10
C ARG A 150 1.16 -0.50 -17.04
N LEU A 151 0.65 0.68 -17.42
CA LEU A 151 -0.78 1.01 -17.35
C LEU A 151 -1.67 0.02 -18.12
N GLY A 152 -1.31 -0.32 -19.36
CA GLY A 152 -2.08 -1.27 -20.18
C GLY A 152 -2.24 -2.66 -19.52
N PRO A 153 -1.13 -3.33 -19.15
CA PRO A 153 -1.20 -4.57 -18.38
C PRO A 153 -1.96 -4.46 -17.06
N LEU A 154 -1.83 -3.34 -16.32
CA LEU A 154 -2.58 -3.11 -15.08
C LEU A 154 -4.10 -3.13 -15.34
N ILE A 155 -4.56 -2.44 -16.39
CA ILE A 155 -5.96 -2.47 -16.81
C ILE A 155 -6.36 -3.89 -17.22
N ALA A 156 -5.51 -4.61 -17.96
CA ALA A 156 -5.77 -5.98 -18.38
C ALA A 156 -5.86 -6.99 -17.20
N LEU A 157 -5.23 -6.69 -16.06
CA LEU A 157 -5.40 -7.49 -14.83
C LEU A 157 -6.78 -7.30 -14.17
N GLY A 158 -7.55 -6.30 -14.60
CA GLY A 158 -8.86 -5.95 -14.07
C GLY A 158 -8.84 -4.82 -13.04
N ALA A 159 -7.82 -3.95 -13.06
CA ALA A 159 -7.80 -2.78 -12.19
C ALA A 159 -8.96 -1.85 -12.54
N GLN A 160 -9.77 -1.50 -11.55
CA GLN A 160 -10.95 -0.67 -11.73
C GLN A 160 -10.54 0.80 -11.78
N GLN A 161 -10.80 1.45 -12.91
CA GLN A 161 -10.62 2.89 -13.02
C GLN A 161 -11.79 3.63 -12.34
N CYS A 162 -11.49 4.67 -11.57
CA CYS A 162 -12.49 5.52 -10.93
C CYS A 162 -12.00 6.98 -10.78
N ALA A 163 -12.95 7.87 -10.49
CA ALA A 163 -12.69 9.27 -10.15
C ALA A 163 -12.54 9.44 -8.63
N TRP A 164 -12.07 10.61 -8.20
CA TRP A 164 -11.74 10.86 -6.79
C TRP A 164 -12.94 10.72 -5.84
N ASP A 165 -14.12 11.12 -6.28
CA ASP A 165 -15.37 11.08 -5.49
C ASP A 165 -15.84 9.66 -5.15
N THR A 166 -15.55 8.69 -6.02
CA THR A 166 -15.91 7.27 -5.87
C THR A 166 -14.74 6.41 -5.35
N LEU A 167 -13.54 6.99 -5.28
CA LEU A 167 -12.29 6.27 -4.96
C LEU A 167 -12.38 5.54 -3.61
N GLY A 168 -12.92 6.18 -2.57
CA GLY A 168 -13.04 5.58 -1.25
C GLY A 168 -13.90 4.30 -1.24
N ASP A 169 -14.98 4.28 -2.00
CA ASP A 169 -15.88 3.12 -2.09
C ASP A 169 -15.23 1.98 -2.87
N VAL A 170 -14.56 2.29 -3.98
CA VAL A 170 -13.84 1.29 -4.79
C VAL A 170 -12.70 0.65 -4.01
N ILE A 171 -11.97 1.43 -3.19
CA ILE A 171 -10.92 0.90 -2.31
C ILE A 171 -11.50 -0.13 -1.34
N ARG A 172 -12.60 0.20 -0.66
CA ARG A 172 -13.27 -0.70 0.28
C ARG A 172 -13.80 -1.96 -0.41
N GLU A 173 -14.39 -1.83 -1.59
CA GLU A 173 -14.86 -2.95 -2.41
C GLU A 173 -13.72 -3.91 -2.76
N LYS A 174 -12.58 -3.41 -3.27
CA LYS A 174 -11.44 -4.26 -3.65
C LYS A 174 -10.73 -4.85 -2.44
N ALA A 175 -10.67 -4.15 -1.32
CA ALA A 175 -10.15 -4.69 -0.07
C ALA A 175 -11.03 -5.85 0.44
N LEU A 176 -12.35 -5.74 0.34
CA LEU A 176 -13.26 -6.84 0.69
C LEU A 176 -13.03 -8.06 -0.21
N ALA A 177 -12.96 -7.86 -1.53
CA ALA A 177 -12.65 -8.93 -2.48
C ALA A 177 -11.28 -9.59 -2.22
N ASN A 178 -10.28 -8.82 -1.79
CA ASN A 178 -8.97 -9.35 -1.39
C ASN A 178 -9.08 -10.31 -0.20
N ARG A 179 -9.87 -9.92 0.81
CA ARG A 179 -10.09 -10.73 2.03
C ARG A 179 -10.85 -12.01 1.71
N GLU A 180 -11.89 -11.94 0.89
CA GLU A 180 -12.67 -13.11 0.47
C GLU A 180 -11.82 -14.13 -0.29
N HIS A 181 -10.89 -13.67 -1.13
CA HIS A 181 -9.96 -14.55 -1.83
C HIS A 181 -8.90 -15.19 -0.92
N SER A 182 -8.61 -14.55 0.21
CA SER A 182 -7.58 -15.00 1.16
C SER A 182 -8.12 -15.97 2.23
N LEU A 183 -9.44 -16.17 2.30
CA LEU A 183 -10.05 -17.15 3.18
C LEU A 183 -9.77 -18.58 2.66
N PRO A 184 -9.39 -19.54 3.53
CA PRO A 184 -9.24 -20.92 3.10
C PRO A 184 -10.55 -21.42 2.52
N GLU A 185 -10.47 -22.04 1.34
CA GLU A 185 -11.61 -22.60 0.62
C GLU A 185 -12.49 -23.39 1.59
N ARG A 186 -13.76 -22.97 1.75
CA ARG A 186 -14.72 -23.71 2.60
C ARG A 186 -14.83 -25.10 2.00
N ARG A 187 -14.19 -26.10 2.63
CA ARG A 187 -14.41 -27.50 2.29
C ARG A 187 -15.92 -27.74 2.26
N PRO A 188 -16.50 -28.22 1.14
CA PRO A 188 -17.91 -28.58 1.14
C PRO A 188 -18.14 -29.57 2.27
N ALA A 189 -19.21 -29.35 3.03
CA ALA A 189 -19.61 -30.28 4.08
C ALA A 189 -19.64 -31.68 3.46
N ARG A 190 -18.84 -32.61 4.00
CA ARG A 190 -18.88 -34.00 3.58
C ARG A 190 -20.34 -34.46 3.69
N PRO A 191 -20.94 -35.05 2.64
CA PRO A 191 -22.25 -35.68 2.77
C PRO A 191 -22.18 -36.65 3.95
N GLY A 192 -23.06 -36.42 4.94
CA GLY A 192 -23.06 -37.15 6.19
C GLY A 192 -23.21 -38.64 5.96
N PHE A 193 -22.28 -39.42 6.53
CA PHE A 193 -22.46 -40.85 6.71
C PHE A 193 -22.96 -41.05 8.15
N ASP A 194 -24.20 -41.54 8.22
CA ASP A 194 -24.91 -42.28 9.26
C ASP A 194 -24.84 -41.86 10.73
N THR A 195 -26.05 -41.66 11.24
CA THR A 195 -26.47 -41.82 12.62
C THR A 195 -26.01 -43.17 13.19
N TYR A 196 -25.22 -43.15 14.25
CA TYR A 196 -25.25 -44.19 15.27
C TYR A 196 -25.40 -43.54 16.64
N THR A 197 -26.57 -43.70 17.23
CA THR A 197 -26.81 -43.55 18.66
C THR A 197 -26.00 -44.60 19.41
N ALA A 198 -25.12 -44.17 20.32
CA ALA A 198 -24.57 -45.02 21.37
C ALA A 198 -24.52 -44.25 22.69
N THR A 199 -24.97 -44.96 23.70
CA THR A 199 -25.40 -44.55 25.04
C THR A 199 -24.23 -44.22 25.98
N THR A 200 -24.49 -43.31 26.91
CA THR A 200 -23.89 -43.07 28.24
C THR A 200 -22.85 -44.08 28.75
N THR A 201 -21.73 -43.60 29.32
CA THR A 201 -21.25 -43.92 30.70
C THR A 201 -20.17 -42.92 31.15
N ALA A 202 -20.29 -42.47 32.41
CA ALA A 202 -19.41 -41.52 33.10
C ALA A 202 -18.20 -42.19 33.78
N ALA A 203 -17.12 -41.42 33.97
CA ALA A 203 -16.28 -41.32 35.19
C ALA A 203 -14.85 -40.86 34.85
N GLY A 204 -14.26 -40.01 35.71
CA GLY A 204 -12.79 -39.89 35.80
C GLY A 204 -12.24 -38.48 36.01
N THR A 205 -12.26 -38.01 37.25
CA THR A 205 -11.46 -36.90 37.80
C THR A 205 -9.95 -37.15 37.72
N ALA A 206 -9.16 -36.13 37.36
CA ALA A 206 -7.85 -35.83 37.97
C ALA A 206 -7.35 -34.42 37.55
N ALA A 207 -7.02 -33.60 38.56
CA ALA A 207 -6.14 -32.43 38.47
C ALA A 207 -4.67 -32.90 38.21
N ILE A 208 -3.60 -32.13 38.01
CA ILE A 208 -3.03 -30.86 38.50
C ILE A 208 -1.91 -30.55 37.46
N CYS A 209 -1.55 -29.31 37.10
CA CYS A 209 -0.33 -28.63 37.57
C CYS A 209 -0.09 -27.33 36.81
N ASP A 210 0.26 -26.30 37.58
CA ASP A 210 0.72 -24.96 37.22
C ASP A 210 2.07 -24.94 36.50
N ALA A 211 2.30 -23.91 35.68
CA ALA A 211 3.58 -23.20 35.58
C ALA A 211 3.37 -21.82 34.93
N GLU A 212 3.63 -20.76 35.72
CA GLU A 212 3.67 -19.35 35.35
C GLU A 212 5.07 -18.92 34.80
N PRO A 213 5.26 -17.67 34.32
CA PRO A 213 6.03 -17.37 33.10
C PRO A 213 7.47 -16.88 33.34
N ALA A 214 8.26 -16.86 32.27
CA ALA A 214 9.57 -16.20 32.24
C ALA A 214 9.48 -14.85 31.51
N ASP A 215 9.70 -13.79 32.30
CA ASP A 215 10.04 -12.43 31.89
C ASP A 215 11.44 -12.39 31.25
N GLY A 216 11.64 -11.46 30.32
CA GLY A 216 12.85 -11.37 29.51
C GLY A 216 12.87 -10.14 28.62
N THR A 217 12.97 -8.96 29.24
CA THR A 217 13.27 -7.69 28.58
C THR A 217 14.61 -7.77 27.83
N VAL A 218 14.60 -7.53 26.51
CA VAL A 218 15.80 -7.25 25.71
C VAL A 218 15.54 -6.04 24.83
N THR A 219 16.20 -4.93 25.14
CA THR A 219 16.35 -3.76 24.26
C THR A 219 17.46 -4.03 23.24
N PRO A 220 17.23 -3.83 21.93
CA PRO A 220 18.34 -3.71 20.98
C PRO A 220 18.47 -2.28 20.42
N GLY A 221 19.72 -1.85 20.38
CA GLY A 221 20.16 -0.53 19.97
C GLY A 221 19.88 -0.20 18.52
N HIS A 222 19.80 1.10 18.27
CA HIS A 222 19.57 1.69 16.97
C HIS A 222 20.82 1.59 16.08
N SER A 223 20.73 0.82 15.01
CA SER A 223 21.53 1.04 13.80
C SER A 223 20.64 0.81 12.58
N ASN A 224 20.48 1.86 11.78
CA ASN A 224 19.51 1.90 10.68
C ASN A 224 20.25 1.92 9.33
N PRO A 225 20.18 0.85 8.51
CA PRO A 225 20.62 0.89 7.13
C PRO A 225 19.47 1.23 6.17
N ARG A 226 19.75 2.14 5.24
CA ARG A 226 18.86 2.77 4.24
C ARG A 226 18.14 1.74 3.35
N LYS A 227 16.86 1.96 3.00
CA LYS A 227 16.29 1.37 1.78
C LYS A 227 16.99 2.01 0.58
N SER A 228 17.60 1.19 -0.27
CA SER A 228 18.23 1.64 -1.51
C SER A 228 17.18 2.12 -2.50
N SER A 229 17.05 3.44 -2.67
CA SER A 229 16.63 4.00 -3.95
C SER A 229 17.78 3.78 -4.94
N ALA A 230 17.70 2.73 -5.75
CA ALA A 230 18.59 2.57 -6.89
C ALA A 230 18.33 3.74 -7.85
N ASN A 231 19.23 4.71 -7.82
CA ASN A 231 19.33 5.79 -8.78
C ASN A 231 20.18 5.25 -9.93
N ASP A 232 19.54 4.67 -10.95
CA ASP A 232 20.23 4.33 -12.19
C ASP A 232 20.39 5.63 -12.99
N GLY A 233 21.54 6.27 -12.79
CA GLY A 233 22.05 7.28 -13.69
C GLY A 233 22.32 6.64 -15.05
N ALA A 234 21.45 6.90 -16.01
CA ALA A 234 21.77 6.69 -17.42
C ALA A 234 22.70 7.83 -17.86
N ALA A 235 24.00 7.58 -17.78
CA ALA A 235 24.96 8.23 -18.66
C ALA A 235 24.74 7.66 -20.07
N GLY A 236 24.31 8.51 -21.00
CA GLY A 236 24.37 8.26 -22.44
C GLY A 236 25.42 9.18 -23.08
N PRO A 237 26.00 8.77 -24.21
CA PRO A 237 27.24 9.31 -24.79
C PRO A 237 27.15 10.77 -25.25
#